data_AF-A0A970YP07-F1
#
_entry.id   AF-A0A970YP07-F1
#
_cell.length_a   1.000
_cell.length_b   1.000
_cell.length_c   1.000
_cell.angle_alpha   90.00
_cell.angle_beta   90.00
_cell.angle_gamma   90.00
#
_symmetry.space_group_name_H-M   'P 1'
#
loop_
_entity.id
_entity.type
_entity.pdbx_description
1 polymer ?
#
loop_
_entity_poly.entity_id
_entity_poly.type
_entity_poly.pdbx_seq_one_letter_code
_entity_poly.pdbx_strand_id
1 'polypeptide(L)'
;MEEIREVCNYFYENRNFYRKALKVEGQNSFSEHFREYCEPILKFRLSNYLLGDDIDDFELNFFTDAIVCTIERWLLEKDCMTSDELVDRLLRLVRRSTETLHEELNPKE
;
A
#
# COMPACT_ATOMS: atom_id res chain seq x y z
N MET A 1 -1.97 -9.48 8.23
CA MET A 1 -1.35 -9.73 6.90
C MET A 1 -2.32 -10.44 5.96
N GLU A 2 -3.11 -11.39 6.46
CA GLU A 2 -4.25 -12.00 5.72
C GLU A 2 -5.11 -10.96 5.01
N GLU A 3 -5.49 -9.88 5.70
CA GLU A 3 -6.40 -8.86 5.14
C GLU A 3 -5.80 -8.12 3.92
N ILE A 4 -4.48 -7.91 3.90
CA ILE A 4 -3.82 -7.28 2.74
C ILE A 4 -3.85 -8.27 1.57
N ARG A 5 -3.67 -9.57 1.81
CA ARG A 5 -3.81 -10.59 0.76
C ARG A 5 -5.22 -10.64 0.22
N GLU A 6 -6.24 -10.59 1.08
CA GLU A 6 -7.65 -10.57 0.65
C GLU A 6 -7.96 -9.36 -0.23
N VAL A 7 -7.52 -8.16 0.17
CA VAL A 7 -7.70 -6.92 -0.62
C VAL A 7 -6.96 -7.02 -1.95
N CYS A 8 -5.70 -7.46 -1.96
CA CYS A 8 -4.94 -7.64 -3.19
C CYS A 8 -5.57 -8.73 -4.09
N ASN A 9 -6.07 -9.83 -3.53
CA ASN A 9 -6.76 -10.87 -4.28
C ASN A 9 -8.01 -10.31 -4.97
N TYR A 10 -8.83 -9.56 -4.25
CA TYR A 10 -10.02 -8.93 -4.80
C TYR A 10 -9.69 -7.97 -5.95
N PHE A 11 -8.66 -7.13 -5.79
CA PHE A 11 -8.18 -6.27 -6.87
C PHE A 11 -7.66 -7.07 -8.06
N TYR A 12 -6.93 -8.15 -7.82
CA TYR A 12 -6.38 -9.01 -8.87
C TYR A 12 -7.47 -9.73 -9.67
N GLU A 13 -8.44 -10.34 -8.99
CA GLU A 13 -9.58 -11.01 -9.62
C GLU A 13 -10.37 -10.04 -10.51
N ASN A 14 -10.53 -8.80 -10.07
CA ASN A 14 -11.26 -7.74 -10.76
C ASN A 14 -10.36 -6.79 -11.57
N ARG A 15 -9.08 -7.14 -11.80
CA ARG A 15 -8.06 -6.21 -12.34
C ARG A 15 -8.43 -5.55 -13.67
N ASN A 16 -9.16 -6.24 -14.53
CA ASN A 16 -9.60 -5.68 -15.81
C ASN A 16 -10.62 -4.55 -15.65
N PHE A 17 -11.47 -4.61 -14.62
CA PHE A 17 -12.37 -3.53 -14.26
C PHE A 17 -11.57 -2.35 -13.70
N TYR A 18 -10.74 -2.60 -12.68
CA TYR A 18 -9.97 -1.55 -12.02
C TYR A 18 -8.97 -0.87 -12.96
N ARG A 19 -8.31 -1.60 -13.86
CA ARG A 19 -7.43 -1.01 -14.89
C ARG A 19 -8.17 -0.07 -15.82
N LYS A 20 -9.46 -0.31 -16.10
CA LYS A 20 -10.29 0.62 -16.88
C LYS A 20 -10.71 1.81 -16.03
N ALA A 21 -11.14 1.57 -14.79
CA ALA A 21 -11.54 2.62 -13.85
C ALA A 21 -10.39 3.61 -13.58
N LEU A 22 -9.16 3.12 -13.42
CA LEU A 22 -7.95 3.91 -13.22
C LEU A 22 -7.53 4.75 -14.43
N LYS A 23 -8.09 4.50 -15.63
CA LYS A 23 -7.86 5.32 -16.83
C LYS A 23 -8.88 6.46 -16.97
N VAL A 24 -9.91 6.48 -16.13
CA VAL A 24 -10.91 7.55 -16.14
C VAL A 24 -10.35 8.71 -15.34
N GLU A 25 -9.96 9.76 -16.04
CA GLU A 25 -9.52 11.02 -15.45
C GLU A 25 -10.70 11.99 -15.33
N GLY A 26 -10.69 12.82 -14.30
CA GLY A 26 -11.75 13.79 -14.01
C GLY A 26 -12.12 13.86 -12.53
N GLN A 27 -13.15 14.63 -12.20
CA GLN A 27 -13.70 14.73 -10.85
C GLN A 27 -14.31 13.39 -10.42
N ASN A 28 -14.13 12.99 -9.15
CA ASN A 28 -14.59 11.71 -8.60
C ASN A 28 -13.97 10.51 -9.34
N SER A 29 -12.70 10.64 -9.72
CA SER A 29 -11.95 9.52 -10.28
C SER A 29 -11.89 8.36 -9.28
N PHE A 30 -11.73 7.13 -9.78
CA PHE A 30 -11.55 5.99 -8.90
C PHE A 30 -10.33 6.19 -7.98
N SER A 31 -9.25 6.81 -8.47
CA SER A 31 -8.06 7.14 -7.70
C SER A 31 -8.33 8.03 -6.49
N GLU A 32 -9.11 9.11 -6.69
CA GLU A 32 -9.51 10.03 -5.61
C GLU A 32 -10.34 9.28 -4.54
N HIS A 33 -11.37 8.56 -4.98
CA HIS A 33 -12.21 7.79 -4.08
C HIS A 33 -11.44 6.68 -3.35
N PHE A 34 -10.52 6.01 -4.04
CA PHE A 34 -9.71 4.95 -3.48
C PHE A 34 -8.76 5.48 -2.40
N ARG A 35 -8.18 6.66 -2.60
CA ARG A 35 -7.37 7.34 -1.59
C ARG A 35 -8.19 7.67 -0.34
N GLU A 36 -9.34 8.32 -0.50
CA GLU A 36 -10.26 8.66 0.60
C GLU A 36 -10.70 7.43 1.39
N TYR A 37 -10.86 6.28 0.72
CA TYR A 37 -11.21 5.03 1.37
C TYR A 37 -10.03 4.38 2.11
N CYS A 38 -8.82 4.46 1.56
CA CYS A 38 -7.62 3.86 2.17
C CYS A 38 -7.15 4.61 3.42
N GLU A 39 -7.21 5.93 3.40
CA GLU A 39 -6.67 6.79 4.46
C GLU A 39 -7.17 6.44 5.87
N PRO A 40 -8.48 6.29 6.15
CA PRO A 40 -8.95 5.93 7.50
C PRO A 40 -8.52 4.53 7.94
N ILE A 41 -8.41 3.58 7.00
CA ILE A 41 -7.93 2.22 7.28
C ILE A 41 -6.45 2.26 7.65
N LEU A 42 -5.66 3.02 6.90
CA LEU A 42 -4.24 3.19 7.15
C LEU A 42 -3.98 3.95 8.44
N LYS A 43 -4.76 4.98 8.76
CA LYS A 43 -4.68 5.69 10.04
C LYS A 43 -4.84 4.72 11.21
N PHE A 44 -5.91 3.91 11.20
CA PHE A 44 -6.14 2.89 12.23
C PHE A 44 -5.00 1.88 12.33
N ARG A 45 -4.42 1.48 11.19
CA ARG A 45 -3.36 0.45 11.17
C ARG A 45 -2.02 0.99 11.61
N LEU A 46 -1.66 2.19 11.17
CA LEU A 46 -0.40 2.82 11.53
C LEU A 46 -0.39 3.18 13.01
N SER A 47 -1.50 3.74 13.53
CA SER A 47 -1.58 4.12 14.94
C SER A 47 -1.48 2.91 15.87
N ASN A 48 -2.22 1.84 15.58
CA ASN A 48 -2.29 0.68 16.48
C ASN A 48 -1.10 -0.27 16.40
N TYR A 49 -0.36 -0.31 15.28
CA TYR A 49 0.60 -1.40 15.03
C TYR A 49 2.00 -0.97 14.58
N LEU A 50 2.20 0.27 14.09
CA LEU A 50 3.47 0.65 13.46
C LEU A 50 4.12 1.89 14.08
N LEU A 51 3.37 2.98 14.21
CA LEU A 51 3.92 4.29 14.56
C LEU A 51 3.47 4.80 15.94
N GLY A 52 2.36 4.27 16.47
CA GLY A 52 1.79 4.75 17.73
C GLY A 52 0.68 5.79 17.53
N ASP A 53 0.02 6.17 18.62
CA ASP A 53 -1.18 7.01 18.60
C ASP A 53 -0.92 8.46 18.16
N ASP A 54 0.34 8.88 18.04
CA ASP A 54 0.78 10.24 17.72
C ASP A 54 1.13 10.46 16.25
N ILE A 55 0.65 9.59 15.35
CA ILE A 55 0.86 9.74 13.90
C ILE A 55 0.36 11.10 13.40
N ASP A 56 1.23 11.83 12.70
CA ASP A 56 0.88 13.13 12.13
C ASP A 56 0.33 13.04 10.69
N ASP A 57 -0.15 14.18 10.18
CA ASP A 57 -0.71 14.24 8.83
C ASP A 57 0.33 13.95 7.75
N PHE A 58 1.61 14.27 7.97
CA PHE A 58 2.66 13.97 7.00
C PHE A 58 2.89 12.47 6.88
N GLU A 59 3.03 11.78 8.01
CA GLU A 59 3.22 10.33 8.06
C GLU A 59 2.01 9.60 7.46
N LEU A 60 0.79 9.99 7.86
CA LEU A 60 -0.43 9.40 7.32
C LEU A 60 -0.54 9.59 5.81
N ASN A 61 -0.28 10.80 5.30
CA ASN A 61 -0.31 11.08 3.87
C ASN A 61 0.75 10.28 3.11
N PHE A 62 1.97 10.19 3.65
CA PHE A 62 3.07 9.44 3.04
C PHE A 62 2.70 7.96 2.85
N PHE A 63 2.22 7.30 3.90
CA PHE A 63 1.83 5.88 3.80
C PHE A 63 0.60 5.68 2.91
N THR A 64 -0.36 6.61 2.95
CA THR A 64 -1.54 6.58 2.07
C THR A 64 -1.13 6.66 0.61
N ASP A 65 -0.31 7.64 0.26
CA ASP A 65 0.16 7.83 -1.11
C ASP A 65 1.02 6.64 -1.56
N ALA A 66 1.89 6.12 -0.70
CA ALA A 66 2.73 4.95 -1.00
C ALA A 66 1.87 3.71 -1.33
N ILE A 67 0.85 3.42 -0.54
CA ILE A 67 -0.03 2.26 -0.75
C ILE A 67 -0.90 2.45 -1.98
N VAL A 68 -1.55 3.61 -2.11
CA VAL A 68 -2.42 3.93 -3.26
C VAL A 68 -1.62 3.86 -4.55
N CYS A 69 -0.52 4.60 -4.65
CA CYS A 69 0.33 4.58 -5.84
C CYS A 69 0.86 3.18 -6.17
N THR A 70 1.16 2.36 -5.17
CA THR A 70 1.62 0.99 -5.40
C THR A 70 0.53 0.14 -6.06
N ILE A 71 -0.69 0.18 -5.52
CA ILE A 71 -1.82 -0.60 -6.05
C ILE A 71 -2.21 -0.11 -7.45
N GLU A 72 -2.25 1.20 -7.67
CA GLU A 72 -2.56 1.78 -8.98
C GLU A 72 -1.54 1.37 -10.04
N ARG A 73 -0.24 1.54 -9.75
CA ARG A 73 0.82 1.16 -10.69
C ARG A 73 0.78 -0.32 -11.00
N TRP A 74 0.58 -1.15 -9.97
CA TRP A 74 0.45 -2.59 -10.12
C TRP A 74 -0.72 -2.96 -11.03
N LEU A 75 -1.92 -2.40 -10.83
CA LEU A 75 -3.09 -2.72 -11.66
C LEU A 75 -3.00 -2.19 -13.10
N LEU A 76 -2.32 -1.06 -13.29
CA LEU A 76 -2.10 -0.47 -14.61
C LEU A 76 -1.07 -1.24 -15.45
N GLU A 77 -0.18 -2.01 -14.82
CA GLU A 77 0.79 -2.84 -15.52
C GLU A 77 0.08 -3.91 -16.37
N LYS A 78 0.52 -4.06 -17.64
CA LYS A 78 -0.13 -4.95 -18.61
C LYS A 78 -0.14 -6.40 -18.13
N ASP A 79 1.01 -6.85 -17.65
CA ASP A 79 1.24 -8.17 -17.06
C ASP A 79 1.59 -8.01 -15.58
N CYS A 80 0.62 -7.53 -14.82
CA CYS A 80 0.79 -7.32 -13.39
C CYS A 80 1.01 -8.66 -12.68
N MET A 81 1.97 -8.67 -11.76
CA MET A 81 2.25 -9.83 -10.92
C MET A 81 1.00 -10.28 -10.15
N THR A 82 0.97 -11.52 -9.70
CA THR A 82 -0.13 -12.03 -8.86
C THR A 82 -0.22 -11.26 -7.55
N SER A 83 -1.38 -11.29 -6.92
CA SER A 83 -1.61 -10.71 -5.59
C SER A 83 -0.64 -11.25 -4.54
N ASP A 84 -0.37 -12.56 -4.55
CA ASP A 84 0.59 -13.17 -3.63
C ASP A 84 2.02 -12.66 -3.87
N GLU A 85 2.44 -12.55 -5.13
CA GLU A 85 3.76 -12.00 -5.47
C GLU A 85 3.91 -10.55 -5.03
N LEU A 86 2.87 -9.73 -5.17
CA LEU A 86 2.86 -8.35 -4.70
C LEU A 86 3.04 -8.30 -3.18
N VAL A 87 2.21 -9.03 -2.44
CA VAL A 87 2.25 -9.03 -0.96
C VAL A 87 3.60 -9.55 -0.46
N ASP A 88 4.14 -10.60 -1.08
CA ASP A 88 5.45 -11.13 -0.73
C ASP A 88 6.58 -10.13 -1.02
N ARG A 89 6.49 -9.37 -2.11
CA ARG A 89 7.45 -8.29 -2.40
C ARG A 89 7.37 -7.16 -1.38
N LEU A 90 6.16 -6.74 -1.00
CA LEU A 90 5.95 -5.71 0.00
C LEU A 90 6.49 -6.13 1.37
N LEU A 91 6.20 -7.36 1.79
CA LEU A 91 6.73 -7.94 3.02
C LEU A 91 8.26 -7.99 3.03
N ARG A 92 8.85 -8.47 1.93
CA ARG A 92 10.32 -8.50 1.78
C ARG A 92 10.93 -7.10 1.82
N LEU A 93 10.26 -6.11 1.22
CA LEU A 93 10.71 -4.72 1.25
C LEU A 93 10.73 -4.19 2.69
N VAL A 94 9.60 -4.27 3.41
CA VAL A 94 9.50 -3.81 4.79
C VAL A 94 10.53 -4.50 5.67
N ARG A 95 10.66 -5.84 5.58
CA ARG A 95 11.61 -6.60 6.38
C ARG A 95 13.04 -6.14 6.15
N ARG A 96 13.45 -5.99 4.89
CA ARG A 96 14.80 -5.52 4.54
C ARG A 96 15.06 -4.10 5.05
N SER A 97 14.07 -3.20 4.91
CA SER A 97 14.18 -1.84 5.44
C SER A 97 14.37 -1.84 6.95
N THR A 98 13.61 -2.65 7.69
CA THR A 98 13.75 -2.76 9.14
C THR A 98 15.10 -3.38 9.54
N GLU A 99 15.55 -4.44 8.86
CA GLU A 99 16.86 -5.07 9.09
C GLU A 99 18.01 -4.07 8.89
N THR A 100 18.01 -3.35 7.75
CA THR A 100 19.04 -2.35 7.44
C THR A 100 19.04 -1.19 8.45
N LEU A 101 17.87 -0.65 8.80
CA LEU A 101 17.79 0.41 9.81
C LEU A 101 18.26 -0.06 11.18
N HIS A 102 17.95 -1.31 11.55
CA HIS A 102 18.41 -1.88 12.81
C HIS A 102 19.94 -2.00 12.87
N GLU A 103 20.57 -2.43 11.78
CA GLU A 103 22.03 -2.52 11.65
C GLU A 103 22.71 -1.14 11.67
N GLU A 104 22.14 -0.14 11.00
CA GLU A 104 22.67 1.23 10.99
C GLU A 104 22.56 1.92 12.36
N LEU A 105 21.46 1.68 13.08
CA LEU A 105 21.22 2.28 14.40
C LEU A 105 21.95 1.54 15.53
N ASN A 106 22.32 0.27 15.32
CA ASN A 106 23.08 -0.55 16.27
C ASN A 106 24.30 -1.16 15.59
N PRO A 107 25.30 -0.36 15.18
CA PRO A 107 26.50 -0.88 14.56
C PRO A 107 27.19 -1.84 15.54
N LYS A 108 27.50 -3.05 15.09
CA LYS A 108 28.29 -4.01 15.89
C LYS A 108 29.65 -3.38 16.16
N GLU A 109 29.99 -3.19 17.44
CA GLU A 109 31.32 -2.80 17.90
C GLU A 109 32.43 -3.71 17.34
#